data_AF-A0A9E2L841-F1
#
_entry.id   AF-A0A9E2L841-F1
#
_cell.length_a   1.000
_cell.length_b   1.000
_cell.length_c   1.000
_cell.angle_alpha   90.00
_cell.angle_beta   90.00
_cell.angle_gamma   90.00
#
_symmetry.space_group_name_H-M   'P 1'
#
loop_
_entity.id
_entity.type
_entity.pdbx_description
1 polymer ?
#
loop_
_entity_poly.entity_id
_entity_poly.type
_entity_poly.pdbx_seq_one_letter_code
_entity_poly.pdbx_strand_id
1 'polypeptide(L)'
;KHFEYGRQPHTVVTYEYPDSFAPGKEPYYPVNDEKNGKIYEAYRQLALNTPDVLFGGRLGRYTYADMDDTVAAALKLACQIF
;
A
#
# COMPACT_ATOMS: atom_id res chain seq x y z
N LYS A 1 5.13 -16.49 13.16
CA LYS A 1 4.14 -15.81 14.03
C LYS A 1 4.85 -15.36 15.30
N HIS A 2 4.66 -14.11 15.70
CA HIS A 2 5.12 -13.62 16.99
C HIS A 2 4.03 -13.93 18.02
N PHE A 3 4.38 -14.69 19.05
CA PHE A 3 3.49 -14.97 20.17
C PHE A 3 4.10 -14.35 21.41
N GLU A 4 3.39 -13.39 22.01
CA GLU A 4 3.66 -13.00 23.37
C GLU A 4 2.93 -14.02 24.24
N TYR A 5 3.68 -14.91 24.92
CA TYR A 5 3.16 -15.96 25.81
C TYR A 5 2.59 -15.37 27.11
N GLY A 6 1.64 -14.45 26.97
CA GLY A 6 1.07 -13.71 28.08
C GLY A 6 0.09 -14.55 28.90
N ARG A 7 -0.17 -14.07 30.12
CA ARG A 7 -1.11 -14.68 31.08
C ARG A 7 -2.39 -13.87 31.22
N GLN A 8 -2.74 -13.09 30.18
CA GLN A 8 -3.91 -12.24 30.22
C GLN A 8 -5.18 -13.10 30.38
N PRO A 9 -6.19 -12.64 31.13
CA PRO A 9 -7.41 -13.41 31.39
C PRO A 9 -8.27 -13.62 30.12
N HIS A 10 -8.05 -12.81 29.08
CA HIS A 10 -8.81 -12.84 27.84
C HIS A 10 -7.88 -12.72 26.64
N THR A 11 -8.35 -13.22 25.50
CA THR A 11 -7.69 -13.11 24.20
C THR A 11 -8.68 -12.66 23.14
N VAL A 12 -8.18 -12.01 22.09
CA VAL A 12 -8.98 -11.58 20.94
C VAL A 12 -8.52 -12.38 19.72
N VAL A 13 -9.47 -12.95 18.99
CA VAL A 13 -9.23 -13.65 17.73
C VAL A 13 -9.92 -12.88 16.62
N THR A 14 -9.17 -12.55 15.57
CA THR A 14 -9.71 -11.97 14.34
C THR A 14 -9.77 -13.03 13.26
N TYR A 15 -10.83 -12.98 12.44
CA TYR A 15 -10.98 -13.80 11.25
C TYR A 15 -11.00 -12.86 10.05
N GLU A 16 -10.21 -13.19 9.04
CA GLU A 16 -10.11 -12.41 7.81
C GLU A 16 -10.82 -13.16 6.69
N TYR A 17 -11.64 -12.42 5.94
CA TYR A 17 -12.37 -12.94 4.79
C TYR A 17 -11.99 -12.12 3.57
N PRO A 18 -11.64 -12.75 2.44
CA PRO A 18 -11.38 -12.01 1.21
C PRO A 18 -12.66 -11.35 0.74
N ASP A 19 -12.53 -10.14 0.20
CA ASP A 19 -13.64 -9.36 -0.32
C ASP A 19 -13.24 -8.69 -1.63
N SER A 20 -14.20 -8.56 -2.54
CA SER A 20 -14.00 -7.83 -3.78
C SER A 20 -14.03 -6.33 -3.50
N PHE A 21 -13.07 -5.61 -4.06
CA PHE A 21 -13.02 -4.16 -3.97
C PHE A 21 -14.26 -3.52 -4.63
N ALA A 22 -14.75 -2.44 -4.02
CA ALA A 22 -15.77 -1.56 -4.57
C ALA A 22 -15.50 -0.12 -4.10
N PRO A 23 -15.94 0.91 -4.85
CA PRO A 23 -15.86 2.29 -4.38
C PRO A 23 -16.44 2.44 -2.98
N GLY A 24 -15.69 3.10 -2.09
CA GLY A 24 -16.04 3.25 -0.67
C GLY A 24 -15.51 2.15 0.25
N LYS A 25 -14.91 1.07 -0.27
CA LYS A 25 -14.16 0.08 0.52
C LYS A 25 -12.68 0.42 0.61
N GLU A 26 -12.03 0.01 1.68
CA GLU A 26 -10.58 0.16 1.85
C GLU A 26 -9.81 -0.75 0.87
N PRO A 27 -8.91 -0.20 0.03
CA PRO A 27 -8.09 -1.01 -0.87
C PRO A 27 -6.89 -1.62 -0.12
N TYR A 28 -6.93 -2.95 0.09
CA TYR A 28 -5.85 -3.67 0.77
C TYR A 28 -4.73 -4.12 -0.16
N TYR A 29 -5.06 -4.74 -1.30
CA TYR A 29 -4.07 -5.39 -2.18
C TYR A 29 -4.27 -5.00 -3.65
N PRO A 30 -3.20 -4.64 -4.38
CA PRO A 30 -3.30 -4.42 -5.82
C PRO A 30 -3.47 -5.76 -6.54
N VAL A 31 -4.18 -5.73 -7.67
CA VAL A 31 -4.30 -6.86 -8.58
C VAL A 31 -3.36 -6.62 -9.76
N ASN A 32 -2.22 -7.30 -9.76
CA ASN A 32 -1.13 -7.09 -10.71
C ASN A 32 -1.34 -7.93 -11.99
N ASP A 33 -2.34 -7.53 -12.79
CA ASP A 33 -2.57 -8.08 -14.13
C ASP A 33 -2.21 -7.07 -15.23
N GLU A 34 -2.20 -7.52 -16.49
CA GLU A 34 -1.84 -6.68 -17.63
C GLU A 34 -2.76 -5.46 -17.78
N LYS A 35 -4.06 -5.63 -17.52
CA LYS A 35 -5.06 -4.56 -17.65
C LYS A 35 -4.78 -3.46 -16.62
N ASN A 36 -4.62 -3.83 -15.36
CA ASN A 36 -4.38 -2.90 -14.27
C ASN A 36 -2.98 -2.28 -14.38
N GLY A 37 -1.99 -3.02 -14.88
CA GLY A 37 -0.67 -2.49 -15.20
C GLY A 37 -0.72 -1.36 -16.23
N LYS A 38 -1.50 -1.51 -17.31
CA LYS A 38 -1.71 -0.44 -18.32
C LYS A 38 -2.40 0.79 -17.73
N ILE A 39 -3.42 0.59 -16.90
CA ILE A 39 -4.13 1.68 -16.22
C ILE A 39 -3.18 2.42 -15.27
N TYR A 40 -2.42 1.68 -14.46
CA TYR A 40 -1.45 2.26 -13.55
C TYR A 40 -0.39 3.06 -14.29
N GLU A 41 0.14 2.57 -15.42
CA GLU A 41 1.15 3.31 -16.18
C GLU A 41 0.61 4.66 -16.68
N ALA A 42 -0.65 4.71 -17.15
CA ALA A 42 -1.29 5.97 -17.52
C ALA A 42 -1.38 6.95 -16.34
N TYR A 43 -1.78 6.48 -15.15
CA TYR A 43 -1.79 7.31 -13.94
C TYR A 43 -0.38 7.71 -13.48
N ARG A 44 0.61 6.83 -13.65
CA ARG A 44 2.01 7.12 -13.33
C ARG A 44 2.53 8.27 -14.19
N GLN A 45 2.20 8.29 -15.48
CA GLN A 45 2.56 9.41 -16.36
C GLN A 45 1.88 10.72 -15.92
N LEU A 46 0.61 10.68 -15.51
CA LEU A 46 -0.05 11.87 -14.96
C LEU A 46 0.59 12.34 -13.66
N ALA A 47 0.92 11.41 -12.76
CA ALA A 47 1.59 11.70 -11.49
C ALA A 47 2.96 12.37 -11.69
N LEU A 48 3.77 11.89 -12.64
CA LEU A 48 5.07 12.48 -12.98
C LEU A 48 4.98 13.91 -13.52
N ASN A 49 3.84 14.26 -14.13
CA ASN A 49 3.59 15.59 -14.71
C ASN A 49 2.79 16.50 -13.78
N THR A 50 2.46 16.06 -12.55
CA THR A 50 1.74 16.88 -11.57
C THR A 50 2.75 17.66 -10.71
N PRO A 51 2.84 19.00 -10.85
CA PRO A 51 3.78 19.79 -10.06
C PRO A 51 3.41 19.79 -8.58
N ASP A 52 4.41 19.96 -7.73
CA ASP A 52 4.27 20.13 -6.27
C ASP A 52 3.58 18.99 -5.52
N VAL A 53 3.48 17.80 -6.14
CA VAL A 53 2.89 16.60 -5.53
C VAL A 53 3.84 15.42 -5.64
N LEU A 54 4.08 14.75 -4.51
CA LEU A 54 4.79 13.47 -4.47
C LEU A 54 3.83 12.31 -4.25
N PHE A 55 3.89 11.32 -5.14
CA PHE A 55 3.10 10.09 -5.04
C PHE A 55 3.95 8.97 -4.44
N GLY A 56 3.57 8.51 -3.25
CA GLY A 56 4.30 7.50 -2.47
C GLY A 56 3.39 6.45 -1.83
N GLY A 57 4.02 5.47 -1.18
CA GLY A 57 3.34 4.39 -0.47
C GLY A 57 2.62 3.38 -1.36
N ARG A 58 1.97 2.41 -0.71
CA ARG A 58 1.28 1.27 -1.35
C ARG A 58 0.25 1.72 -2.39
N LEU A 59 -0.61 2.66 -2.00
CA LEU A 59 -1.74 3.11 -2.83
C LEU A 59 -1.30 4.10 -3.91
N GLY A 60 -0.44 5.07 -3.57
CA GLY A 60 0.05 6.06 -4.53
C GLY A 60 0.95 5.48 -5.62
N ARG A 61 1.56 4.32 -5.38
CA ARG A 61 2.42 3.60 -6.35
C ARG A 61 1.80 2.31 -6.89
N TYR A 62 0.55 2.02 -6.56
CA TYR A 62 -0.14 0.78 -6.93
C TYR A 62 0.76 -0.46 -6.79
N THR A 63 1.30 -0.68 -5.60
CA THR A 63 2.29 -1.73 -5.35
C THR A 63 1.94 -2.54 -4.12
N TYR A 64 2.38 -3.79 -4.07
CA TYR A 64 2.32 -4.59 -2.85
C TYR A 64 3.65 -4.38 -2.14
N ALA A 65 3.62 -3.78 -0.96
CA ALA A 65 4.81 -3.42 -0.19
C ALA A 65 4.59 -3.76 1.28
N ASP A 66 5.61 -4.35 1.90
CA ASP A 66 5.65 -4.55 3.34
C ASP A 66 5.93 -3.20 4.05
N MET A 67 5.87 -3.22 5.39
CA MET A 67 6.02 -2.01 6.20
C MET A 67 7.41 -1.37 6.05
N ASP A 68 8.46 -2.18 6.03
CA ASP A 68 9.85 -1.73 5.88
C ASP A 68 10.12 -1.18 4.46
N ASP A 69 9.63 -1.84 3.42
CA ASP A 69 9.67 -1.32 2.04
C ASP A 69 9.03 0.06 1.94
N THR A 70 7.87 0.23 2.60
CA THR A 70 7.13 1.49 2.61
C THR A 70 7.91 2.60 3.30
N VAL A 71 8.51 2.32 4.47
CA VAL A 71 9.34 3.27 5.21
C VAL A 71 10.59 3.64 4.41
N ALA A 72 11.29 2.66 3.85
CA ALA A 72 12.48 2.89 3.04
C ALA A 72 12.17 3.74 1.79
N ALA A 73 11.06 3.45 1.11
CA ALA A 73 10.59 4.22 -0.05
C ALA A 73 10.24 5.66 0.31
N ALA A 74 9.60 5.88 1.46
CA ALA A 74 9.26 7.22 1.94
C ALA A 74 10.52 8.05 2.24
N LEU A 75 11.50 7.47 2.93
CA LEU A 75 12.78 8.13 3.21
C LEU A 75 13.52 8.49 1.91
N LYS A 76 13.56 7.57 0.95
CA LYS A 76 14.18 7.82 -0.36
C LYS A 76 13.47 8.95 -1.11
N LEU A 77 12.14 8.98 -1.09
CA LEU A 77 11.34 10.00 -1.76
C LEU A 77 11.56 11.39 -1.14
N ALA A 78 11.65 11.48 0.18
CA ALA A 78 11.96 12.73 0.86
C ALA A 78 13.35 13.28 0.47
N CYS A 79 14.37 12.42 0.40
CA CYS A 79 15.73 12.81 -0.02
C CYS A 79 15.84 13.28 -1.48
N GLN A 80 14.80 13.17 -2.31
CA GLN A 80 14.81 13.72 -3.67
C GLN A 80 14.50 15.22 -3.72
N ILE A 81 13.92 15.76 -2.65
CA ILE A 81 13.51 17.16 -2.55
C ILE A 81 14.47 17.98 -1.69
N PHE A 82 15.08 17.35 -0.69
CA PHE A 82 16.06 17.96 0.21
C PHE A 82 17.49 17.65 -0.23
#